data_AF-A0A7Y6ZT00-F1
#
_entry.id   AF-A0A7Y6ZT00-F1
#
_cell.length_a   1.000
_cell.length_b   1.000
_cell.length_c   1.000
_cell.angle_alpha   90.00
_cell.angle_beta   90.00
_cell.angle_gamma   90.00
#
_symmetry.space_group_name_H-M   'P 1'
#
loop_
_entity.id
_entity.type
_entity.pdbx_description
1 polymer ?
#
loop_
_entity_poly.entity_id
_entity_poly.type
_entity_poly.pdbx_seq_one_letter_code
_entity_poly.pdbx_strand_id
1 'polypeptide(L)' 'MKTIEPTQAVATIFSRYQRQRNSQVPVTATDVYADTLARVWGDDVDIDPVERGLIHQKRQKVISGRRLVI' A
#
# COMPACT_ATOMS: atom_id res chain seq x y z
N MET A 1 -16.66 27.31 1.62
CA MET A 1 -15.57 26.41 1.17
C MET A 1 -14.33 27.27 0.98
N LYS A 2 -13.17 26.92 1.57
CA LYS A 2 -11.94 27.68 1.33
C LYS A 2 -11.42 27.32 -0.06
N THR A 3 -11.34 28.31 -0.94
CA THR A 3 -10.74 28.17 -2.27
C THR A 3 -9.27 27.85 -2.09
N ILE A 4 -8.85 26.65 -2.47
CA ILE A 4 -7.45 26.25 -2.43
C ILE A 4 -6.82 26.79 -3.71
N GLU A 5 -5.82 27.65 -3.57
CA GLU A 5 -5.00 28.12 -4.68
C GLU A 5 -4.49 26.91 -5.50
N PRO A 6 -4.56 26.93 -6.84
CA PRO A 6 -4.17 25.79 -7.69
C PRO A 6 -2.79 25.23 -7.34
N THR A 7 -1.86 26.12 -6.98
CA THR A 7 -0.49 25.82 -6.54
C THR A 7 -0.44 24.96 -5.27
N GLN A 8 -1.31 25.24 -4.29
CA GLN A 8 -1.41 24.44 -3.06
C GLN A 8 -2.02 23.06 -3.32
N ALA A 9 -2.98 22.96 -4.23
CA ALA A 9 -3.56 21.69 -4.63
C ALA A 9 -2.50 20.79 -5.30
N VAL A 10 -1.72 21.34 -6.24
CA VAL A 10 -0.63 20.63 -6.91
C VAL A 10 0.47 20.21 -5.92
N ALA A 11 0.89 21.10 -5.02
CA ALA A 11 1.88 20.77 -3.99
C ALA A 11 1.41 19.64 -3.07
N THR A 12 0.12 19.60 -2.75
CA THR A 12 -0.49 18.55 -1.92
C THR A 12 -0.50 17.21 -2.65
N ILE A 13 -0.90 17.19 -3.93
CA ILE A 13 -0.90 15.97 -4.75
C ILE A 13 0.52 15.44 -4.93
N PHE A 14 1.47 16.32 -5.25
CA PHE A 14 2.88 15.96 -5.41
C PHE A 14 3.48 15.39 -4.12
N SER A 15 3.19 16.00 -2.97
CA SER A 15 3.62 15.50 -1.66
C SER A 15 3.05 14.11 -1.34
N ARG A 16 1.79 13.84 -1.73
CA ARG A 16 1.17 12.52 -1.57
C ARG A 16 1.85 11.48 -2.47
N TYR A 17 2.09 11.83 -3.73
CA TYR A 17 2.78 10.97 -4.68
C TYR A 17 4.21 10.63 -4.21
N GLN A 18 4.96 11.61 -3.72
CA GLN A 18 6.29 11.37 -3.16
C GLN A 18 6.27 10.47 -1.93
N ARG A 19 5.31 10.64 -1.02
CA ARG A 19 5.15 9.75 0.15
C ARG A 19 4.80 8.32 -0.24
N GLN A 20 4.02 8.16 -1.30
CA GLN A 20 3.69 6.85 -1.84
C GLN A 20 4.91 6.20 -2.51
N ARG A 21 5.63 6.96 -3.35
CA ARG A 21 6.85 6.49 -4.02
C ARG A 21 7.96 6.13 -3.04
N ASN A 22 8.09 6.91 -1.95
CA ASN A 22 9.10 6.68 -0.92
C ASN A 22 8.62 5.76 0.21
N SER A 23 7.36 5.31 0.20
CA SER A 23 6.91 4.23 1.09
C SER A 23 7.48 2.92 0.57
N GLN A 24 8.74 2.66 0.90
CA GLN A 24 9.29 1.32 0.81
C GLN A 24 8.47 0.45 1.75
N VAL A 25 7.74 -0.51 1.21
CA VAL A 25 6.90 -1.39 2.00
C VAL A 25 7.83 -2.34 2.77
N PRO A 26 7.95 -2.20 4.09
CA PRO A 26 8.84 -3.06 4.85
C PRO A 26 8.31 -4.49 4.80
N VAL A 27 9.21 -5.45 4.60
CA VAL A 27 8.87 -6.87 4.78
C VAL A 27 8.64 -7.08 6.27
N THR A 28 7.41 -7.41 6.65
CA THR A 28 7.03 -7.61 8.05
C THR A 28 7.10 -9.08 8.43
N ALA A 29 7.19 -9.38 9.73
CA ALA A 29 7.15 -10.76 10.23
C ALA A 29 5.89 -11.52 9.79
N THR A 30 4.77 -10.81 9.61
CA THR A 30 3.54 -11.40 9.06
C THR A 30 3.69 -11.82 7.60
N ASP A 31 4.47 -11.07 6.81
CA ASP A 31 4.72 -11.43 5.40
C ASP A 31 5.59 -12.69 5.32
N VAL A 32 6.60 -12.80 6.18
CA VAL A 32 7.44 -14.01 6.30
C VAL A 32 6.62 -15.21 6.79
N TYR A 33 5.72 -15.00 7.74
CA TYR A 33 4.84 -16.05 8.23
C TYR A 33 3.86 -16.56 7.16
N ALA A 34 3.27 -15.65 6.37
CA ALA A 34 2.40 -16.00 5.26
C ALA A 34 3.15 -16.77 4.16
N ASP A 35 4.35 -16.31 3.78
CA ASP A 35 5.23 -17.00 2.83
C ASP A 35 5.61 -18.41 3.31
N THR A 36 5.96 -18.54 4.60
CA THR A 36 6.29 -19.84 5.21
C THR A 36 5.09 -20.79 5.17
N LEU A 37 3.89 -20.31 5.46
CA LEU A 37 2.68 -21.13 5.38
C LEU A 37 2.36 -21.56 3.94
N ALA A 38 2.45 -20.65 2.98
CA ALA A 38 2.23 -20.96 1.56
C ALA A 38 3.18 -22.07 1.09
N ARG A 39 4.48 -21.92 1.38
CA ARG A 39 5.51 -22.92 1.04
C ARG A 39 5.26 -24.28 1.68
N VAL A 40 4.83 -24.32 2.95
CA VAL A 40 4.48 -25.58 3.64
C VAL A 40 3.28 -26.27 2.98
N TRP A 41 2.37 -25.50 2.40
CA TRP A 41 1.19 -26.00 1.72
C TRP A 41 1.46 -26.36 0.25
N GLY A 42 2.69 -26.16 -0.23
CA GLY A 42 3.09 -26.39 -1.62
C GLY A 42 2.62 -25.31 -2.58
N ASP A 43 2.06 -24.21 -2.06
CA ASP A 43 1.67 -23.05 -2.85
C ASP A 43 2.82 -22.05 -2.91
N ASP A 44 3.17 -21.61 -4.12
CA ASP A 44 4.10 -20.49 -4.33
C ASP A 44 3.29 -19.21 -4.55
N VAL A 45 2.81 -18.63 -3.43
CA VAL A 45 2.04 -17.38 -3.46
C VAL A 45 3.00 -16.21 -3.29
N ASP A 46 3.60 -15.77 -4.40
CA ASP A 46 4.32 -14.50 -4.41
C ASP A 46 3.31 -13.35 -4.41
N ILE A 47 3.36 -12.52 -3.38
CA ILE A 47 2.52 -11.33 -3.28
C ILE A 47 3.23 -10.22 -4.06
N ASP A 48 2.63 -9.81 -5.17
CA ASP A 48 3.16 -8.73 -5.99
C ASP A 48 3.45 -7.47 -5.14
N PRO A 49 4.56 -6.76 -5.39
CA PRO A 49 4.93 -5.57 -4.62
C PRO A 49 3.83 -4.51 -4.51
N VAL A 50 2.95 -4.39 -5.52
CA VAL A 50 1.78 -3.50 -5.52
C VAL A 50 0.75 -3.97 -4.51
N GLU A 51 0.41 -5.26 -4.49
CA GLU A 51 -0.50 -5.83 -3.51
C GLU A 51 0.02 -5.66 -2.09
N ARG A 52 1.33 -5.89 -1.89
CA ARG A 52 1.99 -5.65 -0.60
C ARG A 52 1.87 -4.18 -0.18
N GLY A 53 2.02 -3.25 -1.12
CA GLY A 53 1.81 -1.81 -0.90
C GLY A 53 0.38 -1.44 -0.54
N LEU A 54 -0.62 -2.10 -1.14
CA LEU A 54 -2.03 -1.89 -0.80
C LEU A 54 -2.36 -2.45 0.59
N ILE A 55 -1.85 -3.63 0.94
CA ILE A 55 -2.00 -4.22 2.28
C ILE A 55 -1.41 -3.30 3.34
N HIS A 56 -0.22 -2.74 3.08
CA HIS A 56 0.45 -1.81 4.00
C HIS A 56 -0.37 -0.54 4.22
N GLN A 57 -0.84 0.10 3.14
CA GLN A 57 -1.69 1.29 3.23
C GLN A 57 -3.02 1.02 3.94
N LYS A 58 -3.60 -0.17 3.74
CA LYS A 58 -4.81 -0.61 4.45
C LYS A 58 -4.55 -0.79 5.95
N ARG A 59 -3.42 -1.40 6.35
CA ARG A 59 -3.01 -1.54 7.76
C ARG A 59 -2.80 -0.17 8.43
N GLN A 60 -2.22 0.79 7.71
CA GLN A 60 -2.05 2.17 8.19
C GLN A 60 -3.35 3.01 8.14
N LYS A 61 -4.47 2.43 7.70
CA LYS A 61 -5.77 3.12 7.52
C LYS A 61 -5.70 4.32 6.56
N VAL A 62 -4.72 4.32 5.64
CA VAL A 62 -4.57 5.34 4.59
C VAL A 62 -5.61 5.14 3.50
N ILE A 63 -5.95 3.88 3.20
CA ILE A 63 -7.02 3.51 2.27
C ILE A 63 -8.09 2.70 3.03
N SER A 64 -9.36 3.02 2.78
CA SER A 64 -10.46 2.16 3.22
C SER A 64 -10.56 1.00 2.23
N GLY A 65 -10.49 -0.25 2.70
CA GLY A 65 -10.56 -1.45 1.86
C GLY A 65 -11.95 -1.73 1.28
N ARG A 66 -12.67 -0.71 0.79
CA ARG A 66 -13.92 -0.89 0.04
C ARG A 66 -13.56 -1.51 -1.32
N ARG A 67 -13.52 -2.85 -1.30
CA ARG A 67 -13.65 -3.80 -2.41
C ARG A 67 -12.84 -3.43 -3.67
N LEU A 68 -11.68 -4.07 -3.84
CA LEU A 68 -11.12 -4.34 -5.16
C LEU A 68 -12.16 -5.21 -5.89
N VAL A 69 -12.95 -4.59 -6.77
CA VAL A 69 -13.72 -5.32 -7.77
C VAL A 69 -12.73 -5.59 -8.89
N ILE A 70 -12.25 -6.83 -8.94
CA ILE A 70 -11.56 -7.40 -10.10
C ILE A 70 -12.62 -7.64 -11.18
#